data_AF-A0A6N8FXK7-F1
#
_entry.id   AF-A0A6N8FXK7-F1
#
_cell.length_a   1.000
_cell.length_b   1.000
_cell.length_c   1.000
_cell.angle_alpha   90.00
_cell.angle_beta   90.00
_cell.angle_gamma   90.00
#
_symmetry.space_group_name_H-M   'P 1'
#
loop_
_entity.id
_entity.type
_entity.pdbx_description
1 polymer ?
#
loop_
_entity_poly.entity_id
_entity_poly.type
_entity_poly.pdbx_seq_one_letter_code
_entity_poly.pdbx_strand_id
1 'polypeptide(L)' 'MKNYYKQWILLAKQELNGIVIDYTDPEGNHYSEPFCFQNIDEAIAYGQACIDRLIRLKSKSLIEAESSTQAISC' A
#
# COMPACT_ATOMS: atom_id res chain seq x y z
N MET A 1 8.58 11.24 -13.07
CA MET A 1 8.00 10.71 -11.81
C MET A 1 7.25 9.42 -12.14
N LYS A 2 7.76 8.26 -11.69
CA LYS A 2 7.04 6.99 -11.85
C LYS A 2 5.77 7.06 -11.00
N ASN A 3 4.62 6.88 -11.64
CA ASN A 3 3.30 7.13 -11.06
C ASN A 3 2.83 5.83 -10.38
N TYR A 4 3.43 5.50 -9.23
CA TYR A 4 3.26 4.21 -8.56
C TYR A 4 1.79 3.87 -8.25
N TYR A 5 0.94 4.88 -8.00
CA TYR A 5 -0.49 4.67 -7.76
C TYR A 5 -1.26 4.05 -8.93
N LYS A 6 -0.80 4.24 -10.18
CA LYS A 6 -1.55 3.75 -11.36
C LYS A 6 -1.69 2.24 -11.42
N GLN A 7 -0.92 1.50 -10.61
CA GLN A 7 -0.94 0.04 -10.59
C GLN A 7 -1.51 -0.54 -9.29
N TRP A 8 -1.67 0.27 -8.24
CA TRP A 8 -2.31 -0.17 -7.01
C TRP A 8 -3.82 -0.08 -7.16
N ILE A 9 -4.53 -1.09 -6.68
CA ILE A 9 -5.99 -1.09 -6.62
C ILE A 9 -6.39 -0.83 -5.18
N LEU A 10 -7.26 0.15 -4.96
CA LEU A 10 -7.91 0.42 -3.68
C LEU A 10 -9.39 0.10 -3.84
N LEU A 11 -9.88 -0.87 -3.06
CA LEU A 11 -11.25 -1.33 -3.12
C LEU A 11 -11.92 -1.09 -1.78
N ALA A 12 -12.91 -0.20 -1.77
CA ALA A 12 -13.80 -0.01 -0.63
C ALA A 12 -15.00 -0.95 -0.77
N LYS A 13 -15.31 -1.71 0.28
CA LYS A 13 -16.43 -2.64 0.34
C LYS A 13 -17.34 -2.29 1.49
N GLN A 14 -18.64 -2.29 1.24
CA GLN A 14 -19.64 -2.17 2.30
C GLN A 14 -19.82 -3.53 2.96
N GLU A 15 -19.55 -3.60 4.25
CA GLU A 15 -19.77 -4.75 5.13
C GLU A 15 -20.86 -4.42 6.16
N LEU A 16 -21.33 -5.43 6.89
CA LEU A 16 -22.41 -5.31 7.89
C LEU A 16 -22.14 -4.21 8.94
N ASN A 17 -20.87 -4.01 9.30
CA ASN A 17 -20.46 -3.13 10.40
C ASN A 17 -19.81 -1.81 9.92
N GLY A 18 -19.79 -1.55 8.61
CA GLY A 18 -19.17 -0.36 8.03
C GLY A 18 -18.48 -0.65 6.70
N ILE A 19 -17.61 0.25 6.28
CA ILE A 19 -16.85 0.16 5.05
C ILE A 19 -15.46 -0.36 5.37
N VAL A 20 -15.05 -1.45 4.72
CA VAL A 20 -13.68 -1.95 4.80
C VAL A 20 -12.93 -1.57 3.54
N ILE A 21 -11.60 -1.51 3.63
CA ILE A 21 -10.74 -1.28 2.49
C ILE A 21 -9.77 -2.44 2.31
N ASP A 22 -9.67 -2.86 1.06
CA ASP A 22 -8.64 -3.77 0.59
C ASP A 22 -7.77 -3.03 -0.41
N TYR A 23 -6.49 -3.40 -0.45
CA TYR A 23 -5.61 -2.94 -1.49
C TYR A 23 -4.78 -4.07 -2.09
N THR A 24 -4.60 -3.98 -3.41
CA THR A 24 -3.80 -4.92 -4.19
C THR A 24 -2.61 -4.17 -4.77
N ASP A 25 -1.41 -4.68 -4.50
CA ASP A 25 -0.20 -4.12 -5.06
C ASP A 25 0.01 -4.53 -6.53
N PRO A 26 0.98 -3.93 -7.25
CA PRO A 26 1.24 -4.24 -8.65
C PRO A 26 1.73 -5.67 -8.92
N GLU A 27 2.20 -6.37 -7.89
CA GLU A 27 2.65 -7.76 -7.95
C GLU A 27 1.47 -8.73 -7.73
N GLY A 28 0.28 -8.20 -7.41
CA GLY A 28 -0.92 -8.98 -7.11
C GLY A 28 -1.06 -9.37 -5.64
N ASN A 29 -0.19 -8.89 -4.75
CA ASN A 29 -0.30 -9.14 -3.32
C ASN A 29 -1.50 -8.38 -2.74
N HIS A 30 -2.32 -9.09 -1.97
CA HIS A 30 -3.53 -8.55 -1.36
C HIS A 30 -3.30 -8.24 0.11
N TYR A 31 -3.87 -7.13 0.53
CA TYR A 31 -3.78 -6.65 1.90
C TYR A 31 -5.15 -6.11 2.32
N SER A 32 -5.53 -6.40 3.56
CA SER A 32 -6.79 -5.99 4.15
C SER A 32 -6.52 -5.33 5.49
N GLU A 33 -7.19 -4.21 5.74
CA GLU A 33 -7.11 -3.52 7.02
C GLU A 33 -8.27 -3.99 7.93
N PRO A 34 -8.04 -4.20 9.23
CA PRO A 34 -9.07 -4.71 10.14
C PRO A 34 -10.12 -3.65 10.52
N PHE A 35 -9.96 -2.41 10.08
CA PHE A 35 -10.79 -1.28 10.49
C PHE A 35 -12.02 -1.12 9.57
N CYS A 36 -13.18 -0.88 10.20
CA CYS A 36 -14.42 -0.51 9.51
C CYS A 36 -14.66 1.00 9.66
N PHE A 37 -14.83 1.69 8.55
CA PHE A 37 -15.12 3.12 8.48
C PHE A 37 -16.62 3.35 8.35
N GLN A 38 -17.13 4.43 8.92
CA GLN A 38 -18.56 4.78 8.79
C GLN A 38 -18.83 5.56 7.50
N ASN A 39 -17.80 6.16 6.90
CA ASN A 39 -17.94 6.98 5.70
C ASN A 39 -16.89 6.61 4.63
N ILE A 40 -17.30 6.74 3.36
CA ILE A 40 -16.49 6.31 2.21
C ILE A 40 -15.28 7.21 1.97
N ASP A 41 -15.39 8.51 2.23
CA ASP A 41 -14.32 9.48 2.01
C ASP A 41 -13.15 9.26 2.99
N GLU A 42 -13.46 8.96 4.25
CA GLU A 42 -12.49 8.59 5.29
C GLU A 42 -11.84 7.24 4.99
N ALA A 43 -12.62 6.26 4.55
CA ALA A 43 -12.10 4.96 4.11
C ALA A 43 -11.10 5.13 2.95
N ILE A 44 -11.45 5.93 1.94
CA ILE A 44 -10.58 6.21 0.80
C ILE A 44 -9.34 6.98 1.24
N ALA A 45 -9.48 8.03 2.04
CA ALA A 45 -8.35 8.85 2.51
C ALA A 45 -7.37 8.02 3.34
N TYR A 46 -7.87 7.17 4.23
CA TYR A 46 -7.04 6.24 5.01
C TYR A 46 -6.35 5.22 4.09
N GLY A 47 -7.07 4.63 3.14
CA GLY A 47 -6.48 3.66 2.21
C GLY A 47 -5.39 4.26 1.33
N GLN A 48 -5.55 5.51 0.87
CA GLN A 48 -4.51 6.24 0.16
C GLN A 48 -3.26 6.41 1.04
N ALA A 49 -3.43 6.85 2.30
CA ALA A 49 -2.32 6.99 3.24
C ALA A 49 -1.60 5.65 3.51
N CYS A 50 -2.32 4.52 3.54
CA CYS A 50 -1.72 3.19 3.66
C CYS A 50 -0.88 2.83 2.44
N ILE A 51 -1.40 3.03 1.23
CA ILE A 51 -0.66 2.79 -0.02
C ILE A 51 0.61 3.66 -0.07
N ASP A 52 0.52 4.95 0.28
CA ASP A 52 1.67 5.86 0.38
C ASP A 52 2.74 5.30 1.30
N ARG A 53 2.34 4.84 2.49
CA ARG A 53 3.24 4.25 3.48
C ARG A 53 3.91 3.00 2.93
N LEU A 54 3.17 2.12 2.26
CA LEU A 54 3.70 0.87 1.71
C LEU A 54 4.69 1.12 0.57
N ILE A 55 4.39 2.07 -0.32
CA ILE A 55 5.32 2.50 -1.38
C ILE A 55 6.61 3.04 -0.76
N ARG A 56 6.52 3.85 0.31
CA ARG A 56 7.69 4.37 1.04
C ARG A 56 8.50 3.27 1.73
N LEU A 57 7.83 2.27 2.30
CA LEU A 57 8.51 1.13 2.93
C LEU A 57 9.21 0.24 1.89
N LYS A 58 8.54 -0.10 0.78
CA LYS A 58 9.15 -0.86 -0.32
C LYS A 58 10.35 -0.12 -0.91
N SER A 59 10.23 1.20 -1.15
CA SER A 59 11.36 1.99 -1.67
C SER A 59 12.54 2.07 -0.72
N LYS A 60 12.32 2.21 0.60
CA LYS A 60 13.39 2.12 1.60
C LYS A 60 14.06 0.74 1.60
N SER A 61 13.27 -0.33 1.56
CA SER A 61 13.80 -1.70 1.52
C SER A 61 14.65 -1.96 0.28
N LEU A 62 14.27 -1.41 -0.88
CA LEU A 62 15.06 -1.52 -2.11
C LEU A 62 16.39 -0.77 -2.00
N ILE A 63 16.42 0.41 -1.37
CA ILE A 63 17.65 1.18 -1.16
C ILE A 63 18.62 0.43 -0.22
N GLU A 64 18.10 -0.21 0.83
CA GLU A 64 18.91 -1.01 1.77
C GLU A 64 19.42 -2.31 1.14
N ALA A 65 18.61 -2.96 0.29
CA ALA A 65 19.04 -4.14 -0.47
C ALA A 65 20.15 -3.80 -1.47
N GLU A 66 20.04 -2.68 -2.19
CA GLU A 66 21.07 -2.23 -3.14
C GLU A 66 22.36 -1.76 -2.44
N SER A 67 22.26 -1.13 -1.26
CA SER A 67 23.42 -0.78 -0.42
C SER A 67 24.16 -2.00 0.12
N SER A 68 23.49 -3.14 0.25
CA SER A 68 24.09 -4.39 0.76
C SER A 68 24.78 -5.20 -0.34
N THR A 69 24.37 -5.05 -1.60
CA THR A 69 25.00 -5.75 -2.74
C THR A 69 26.31 -5.10 -3.19
N GLN A 70 26.56 -3.82 -2.88
CA GLN A 70 27.80 -3.13 -3.26
C GLN A 70 29.01 -3.43 -2.36
N ALA A 71 28.84 -4.20 -1.26
CA ALA A 71 29.91 -4.51 -0.31
C ALA A 71 30.72 -5.79 -0.64
N ILE A 72 30.43 -6.50 -1.74
CA ILE A 72 31.16 -7.73 -2.15
C ILE A 72 32.00 -7.50 -3.43
N SER A 73 32.58 -6.31 -3.57
CA SER A 73 33.66 -6.08 -4.54
C SER A 73 34.79 -5.30 -3.88
N CYS A 74 35.57 -6.01 -3.07
CA CYS A 74 36.94 -5.69 -2.70
C CYS A 74 37.74 -6.98 -2.73
#